data_AF-A0A3D8L982-F1
#
_entry.id   AF-A0A3D8L982-F1
#
_cell.length_a   1.000
_cell.length_b   1.000
_cell.length_c   1.000
_cell.angle_alpha   90.00
_cell.angle_beta   90.00
_cell.angle_gamma   90.00
#
_symmetry.space_group_name_H-M   'P 1'
#
loop_
_entity.id
_entity.type
_entity.pdbx_description
1 polymer ?
#
loop_
_entity_poly.entity_id
_entity_poly.type
_entity_poly.pdbx_seq_one_letter_code
_entity_poly.pdbx_strand_id
1 'polypeptide(L)'
;MESIYFTVARAGFVVLTAICLALIIYGARQTLLRMGWEAERANRRTLLIAALLFSWVVFSSALALQSILGDFSATPPRLLLIILPPLIAIVWLTFSSSFRQFLAHVPSYWLIMLQVFRVPVEIFLWLQFIAGLTPVQMTFEGRNWDVLTGLTAPVVAWLCYGRGRNLKGVAIVWNIFGLTLLLNIVATAILSTPSPFRVFMNEPANTLVAQFPIVFLPAVLVPLAYALHLFSLRKIFLSSGTTAASTPVHAAVTPSGSSGV
;
A
#
# COMPACT_ATOMS: atom_id res chain seq x y z
N MET A 1 11.24 33.27 -1.17
CA MET A 1 11.63 32.28 -2.21
C MET A 1 11.32 30.91 -1.65
N GLU A 2 10.58 30.05 -2.36
CA GLU A 2 10.40 28.66 -1.91
C GLU A 2 11.78 28.00 -1.79
N SER A 3 12.02 27.30 -0.67
CA SER A 3 13.27 26.56 -0.46
C SER A 3 13.42 25.48 -1.53
N ILE A 4 14.64 25.30 -2.06
CA ILE A 4 14.95 24.24 -3.02
C ILE A 4 14.51 22.85 -2.51
N TYR A 5 14.64 22.61 -1.19
CA TYR A 5 14.20 21.37 -0.55
C TYR A 5 12.70 21.13 -0.70
N PHE A 6 11.90 22.19 -0.55
CA PHE A 6 10.45 22.11 -0.69
C PHE A 6 10.05 21.88 -2.15
N THR A 7 10.67 22.58 -3.09
CA THR A 7 10.43 22.38 -4.53
C THR A 7 10.75 20.94 -4.95
N VAL A 8 11.88 20.39 -4.50
CA VAL A 8 12.26 18.99 -4.75
C VAL A 8 11.25 18.02 -4.14
N ALA A 9 10.79 18.24 -2.90
CA ALA A 9 9.79 17.39 -2.27
C ALA A 9 8.46 17.39 -3.05
N ARG A 10 7.99 18.56 -3.50
CA ARG A 10 6.75 18.68 -4.30
C ARG A 10 6.83 17.92 -5.62
N ALA A 11 7.90 18.14 -6.39
CA ALA A 11 8.14 17.42 -7.64
C ALA A 11 8.26 15.90 -7.38
N GLY A 12 8.95 15.53 -6.31
CA GLY A 12 9.10 14.16 -5.83
C GLY A 12 7.75 13.46 -5.60
N PHE A 13 6.81 14.09 -4.90
CA PHE A 13 5.48 13.51 -4.68
C PHE A 13 4.72 13.26 -5.98
N VAL A 14 4.79 14.19 -6.95
CA VAL A 14 4.13 14.02 -8.25
C VAL A 14 4.74 12.84 -9.01
N VAL A 15 6.07 12.83 -9.15
CA VAL A 15 6.79 11.80 -9.91
C VAL A 15 6.61 10.43 -9.26
N LEU A 16 6.77 10.34 -7.93
CA LEU A 16 6.62 9.08 -7.20
C LEU A 16 5.19 8.53 -7.30
N THR A 17 4.19 9.40 -7.18
CA THR A 17 2.78 8.99 -7.34
C THR A 17 2.53 8.48 -8.74
N ALA A 18 3.02 9.17 -9.78
CA ALA A 18 2.90 8.71 -11.17
C ALA A 18 3.58 7.34 -11.39
N ILE A 19 4.77 7.13 -10.83
CA ILE A 19 5.48 5.85 -10.89
C ILE A 19 4.67 4.75 -10.19
N CYS A 20 4.18 5.00 -8.98
CA CYS A 20 3.39 4.02 -8.23
C CYS A 20 2.12 3.64 -8.99
N LEU A 21 1.40 4.60 -9.57
CA LEU A 21 0.21 4.35 -10.38
C LEU A 21 0.54 3.57 -11.65
N ALA A 22 1.62 3.90 -12.34
CA ALA A 22 2.08 3.16 -13.51
C ALA A 22 2.41 1.70 -13.16
N LEU A 23 3.08 1.47 -12.03
CA LEU A 23 3.38 0.12 -11.53
C LEU A 23 2.12 -0.65 -11.13
N ILE A 24 1.12 -0.01 -10.52
CA ILE A 24 -0.17 -0.63 -10.21
C ILE A 24 -0.91 -1.01 -11.50
N ILE A 25 -0.98 -0.11 -12.48
CA ILE A 25 -1.65 -0.33 -13.76
C ILE A 25 -0.95 -1.47 -14.53
N TYR A 26 0.38 -1.42 -14.61
CA TYR A 26 1.19 -2.49 -15.19
C TYR A 26 0.95 -3.81 -14.47
N GLY A 27 1.03 -3.81 -13.13
CA GLY A 27 0.84 -5.00 -12.31
C GLY A 27 -0.56 -5.59 -12.48
N ALA A 28 -1.60 -4.75 -12.60
CA ALA A 28 -2.96 -5.18 -12.85
C ALA A 28 -3.10 -5.87 -14.21
N ARG A 29 -2.57 -5.25 -15.27
CA ARG A 29 -2.56 -5.85 -16.62
C ARG A 29 -1.86 -7.20 -16.63
N GLN A 30 -0.65 -7.27 -16.08
CA GLN A 30 0.12 -8.51 -16.03
C GLN A 30 -0.59 -9.60 -15.23
N THR A 31 -1.28 -9.23 -14.15
CA THR A 31 -2.07 -10.18 -13.36
C THR A 31 -3.26 -10.72 -14.15
N LEU A 32 -3.98 -9.86 -14.89
CA LEU A 32 -5.09 -10.28 -15.75
C LEU A 32 -4.62 -11.23 -16.86
N LEU A 33 -3.46 -10.97 -17.48
CA LEU A 33 -2.88 -11.87 -18.47
C LEU A 33 -2.48 -13.22 -17.86
N ARG A 34 -1.93 -13.24 -16.63
CA ARG A 34 -1.63 -14.48 -15.89
C ARG A 34 -2.87 -15.28 -15.52
N MET A 35 -4.02 -14.63 -15.41
CA MET A 35 -5.32 -15.31 -15.23
C MET A 35 -5.85 -15.92 -16.55
N GLY A 36 -5.13 -15.81 -17.66
CA GLY A 36 -5.54 -16.32 -18.96
C GLY A 36 -6.55 -15.43 -19.69
N TRP A 37 -6.71 -14.17 -19.30
CA TRP A 37 -7.59 -13.25 -20.02
C TRP A 37 -6.99 -12.90 -21.39
N GLU A 38 -7.84 -12.81 -22.41
CA GLU A 38 -7.46 -12.27 -23.72
C GLU A 38 -6.89 -10.84 -23.57
N ALA A 39 -5.88 -10.52 -24.38
CA ALA A 39 -5.16 -9.25 -24.30
C ALA A 39 -6.10 -8.03 -24.41
N GLU A 40 -7.10 -8.10 -25.29
CA GLU A 40 -8.07 -7.02 -25.50
C GLU A 40 -8.94 -6.80 -24.25
N ARG A 41 -9.47 -7.88 -23.66
CA ARG A 41 -10.27 -7.81 -22.43
C ARG A 41 -9.43 -7.31 -21.25
N ALA A 42 -8.18 -7.77 -21.14
CA ALA A 42 -7.25 -7.30 -20.12
C ALA A 42 -6.93 -5.81 -20.28
N ASN A 43 -6.72 -5.34 -21.51
CA ASN A 43 -6.46 -3.93 -21.82
C ASN A 43 -7.66 -3.05 -21.43
N ARG A 44 -8.89 -3.42 -21.82
CA ARG A 44 -10.11 -2.67 -21.46
C ARG A 44 -10.28 -2.55 -19.95
N ARG A 45 -10.10 -3.66 -19.21
CA ARG A 45 -10.20 -3.64 -17.75
C ARG A 45 -9.09 -2.81 -17.10
N THR A 46 -7.88 -2.89 -17.64
CA THR A 46 -6.74 -2.08 -17.19
C THR A 46 -7.00 -0.59 -17.43
N LEU A 47 -7.58 -0.22 -18.57
CA LEU A 47 -7.95 1.17 -18.88
C LEU A 47 -9.00 1.70 -17.90
N LEU A 48 -9.99 0.89 -17.51
CA LEU A 48 -10.96 1.27 -16.48
C LEU A 48 -10.29 1.50 -15.12
N ILE A 49 -9.34 0.65 -14.72
CA ILE A 49 -8.57 0.84 -13.49
C ILE A 49 -7.74 2.13 -13.57
N ALA A 50 -7.06 2.37 -14.69
CA ALA A 50 -6.28 3.57 -14.92
C ALA A 50 -7.16 4.83 -14.87
N ALA A 51 -8.33 4.81 -15.52
CA ALA A 51 -9.28 5.91 -15.52
C ALA A 51 -9.82 6.21 -14.10
N LEU A 52 -10.12 5.17 -13.31
CA LEU A 52 -10.55 5.33 -11.92
C LEU A 52 -9.46 5.96 -11.05
N LEU A 53 -8.22 5.45 -11.12
CA LEU A 53 -7.08 5.98 -10.38
C LEU A 53 -6.75 7.42 -10.81
N PHE A 54 -6.78 7.70 -12.10
CA PHE A 54 -6.57 9.05 -12.62
C PHE A 54 -7.66 10.02 -12.15
N SER A 55 -8.93 9.61 -12.23
CA SER A 55 -10.06 10.40 -11.73
C SER A 55 -9.91 10.70 -10.24
N TRP A 56 -9.42 9.74 -9.45
CA TRP A 56 -9.13 9.93 -8.03
C TRP A 56 -8.01 10.94 -7.76
N VAL A 57 -6.92 10.90 -8.54
CA VAL A 57 -5.83 11.89 -8.47
C VAL A 57 -6.34 13.29 -8.84
N VAL A 58 -7.12 13.41 -9.91
CA VAL A 58 -7.71 14.69 -10.33
C VAL A 58 -8.65 15.23 -9.26
N PHE A 59 -9.52 14.38 -8.71
CA PHE A 59 -10.46 14.74 -7.65
C PHE A 59 -9.73 15.25 -6.39
N SER A 60 -8.77 14.48 -5.88
CA SER A 60 -7.98 14.88 -4.69
C SER A 60 -7.15 16.15 -4.94
N SER A 61 -6.61 16.33 -6.15
CA SER A 61 -5.91 17.56 -6.54
C SER A 61 -6.86 18.76 -6.56
N ALA A 62 -8.06 18.61 -7.12
CA ALA A 62 -9.05 19.67 -7.21
C ALA A 62 -9.48 20.15 -5.80
N LEU A 63 -9.73 19.21 -4.88
CA LEU A 63 -10.07 19.56 -3.49
C LEU A 63 -8.93 20.31 -2.78
N ALA A 64 -7.68 19.90 -3.00
CA ALA A 64 -6.51 20.56 -2.41
C ALA A 64 -6.27 21.96 -2.99
N LEU A 65 -6.38 22.11 -4.32
CA LEU A 65 -6.17 23.40 -5.01
C LEU A 65 -7.26 24.43 -4.68
N GLN A 66 -8.49 23.98 -4.45
CA GLN A 66 -9.59 24.83 -3.97
C GLN A 66 -9.50 25.13 -2.46
N SER A 67 -8.44 24.67 -1.78
CA SER A 67 -8.25 24.79 -0.33
C SER A 67 -9.39 24.19 0.51
N ILE A 68 -10.23 23.33 -0.08
CA ILE A 68 -11.33 22.68 0.62
C ILE A 68 -10.78 21.84 1.77
N LEU A 69 -9.67 21.13 1.54
CA LEU A 69 -9.04 20.27 2.55
C LEU A 69 -8.29 21.03 3.65
N GLY A 70 -8.02 22.33 3.45
CA GLY A 70 -7.25 23.18 4.37
C GLY A 70 -8.05 23.71 5.56
N ASP A 71 -9.38 23.51 5.57
CA ASP A 71 -10.21 23.80 6.74
C ASP A 71 -10.15 22.64 7.74
N PHE A 72 -9.23 22.76 8.70
CA PHE A 72 -9.00 21.78 9.77
C PHE A 72 -9.97 21.93 10.96
N SER A 73 -10.81 22.97 10.96
CA SER A 73 -11.79 23.21 12.03
C SER A 73 -13.09 22.43 11.85
N ALA A 74 -13.37 21.99 10.62
CA ALA A 74 -14.59 21.26 10.28
C ALA A 74 -14.71 19.91 11.01
N THR A 75 -15.93 19.58 11.42
CA THR A 75 -16.30 18.28 12.01
C THR A 75 -17.39 17.61 11.17
N PRO A 76 -17.12 16.46 10.52
CA PRO A 76 -15.87 15.70 10.54
C PRO A 76 -14.74 16.37 9.73
N PRO A 77 -13.45 16.05 10.01
CA PRO A 77 -12.32 16.63 9.28
C PRO A 77 -12.40 16.37 7.77
N ARG A 78 -12.21 17.40 6.95
CA ARG A 78 -12.36 17.30 5.49
C ARG A 78 -11.33 16.39 4.82
N LEU A 79 -10.18 16.15 5.44
CA LEU A 79 -9.21 15.13 5.00
C LEU A 79 -9.83 13.73 4.91
N LEU A 80 -10.90 13.44 5.66
CA LEU A 80 -11.61 12.16 5.54
C LEU A 80 -12.20 11.93 4.13
N LEU A 81 -12.49 13.00 3.38
CA LEU A 81 -12.97 12.89 1.99
C LEU A 81 -11.97 12.19 1.06
N ILE A 82 -10.67 12.28 1.37
CA ILE A 82 -9.61 11.63 0.59
C ILE A 82 -9.02 10.40 1.30
N ILE A 83 -9.21 10.26 2.62
CA ILE A 83 -8.69 9.11 3.37
C ILE A 83 -9.68 7.94 3.34
N LEU A 84 -10.98 8.19 3.57
CA LEU A 84 -11.95 7.11 3.73
C LEU A 84 -12.22 6.32 2.44
N PRO A 85 -12.45 6.94 1.26
CA PRO A 85 -12.78 6.18 0.06
C PRO A 85 -11.74 5.11 -0.32
N PRO A 86 -10.42 5.39 -0.36
CA PRO A 86 -9.44 4.35 -0.69
C PRO A 86 -9.32 3.30 0.42
N LEU A 87 -9.43 3.66 1.70
CA LEU A 87 -9.42 2.67 2.79
C LEU A 87 -10.63 1.73 2.72
N ILE A 88 -11.82 2.25 2.46
CA ILE A 88 -13.03 1.45 2.25
C ILE A 88 -12.83 0.52 1.05
N ALA A 89 -12.31 1.04 -0.07
CA ALA A 89 -12.03 0.23 -1.25
C ALA A 89 -11.02 -0.89 -0.96
N ILE A 90 -9.97 -0.63 -0.18
CA ILE A 90 -8.97 -1.63 0.20
C ILE A 90 -9.59 -2.73 1.06
N VAL A 91 -10.38 -2.37 2.07
CA VAL A 91 -11.07 -3.33 2.93
C VAL A 91 -12.04 -4.17 2.09
N TRP A 92 -12.87 -3.52 1.28
CA TRP A 92 -13.82 -4.21 0.40
C TRP A 92 -13.12 -5.17 -0.57
N LEU A 93 -12.05 -4.74 -1.24
CA LEU A 93 -11.27 -5.59 -2.15
C LEU A 93 -10.63 -6.76 -1.39
N THR A 94 -10.07 -6.55 -0.20
CA THR A 94 -9.41 -7.60 0.60
C THR A 94 -10.35 -8.77 0.91
N PHE A 95 -11.64 -8.49 1.11
CA PHE A 95 -12.65 -9.50 1.44
C PHE A 95 -13.53 -9.92 0.26
N SER A 96 -13.42 -9.27 -0.90
CA SER A 96 -14.20 -9.59 -2.09
C SER A 96 -13.84 -10.95 -2.69
N SER A 97 -14.86 -11.75 -3.01
CA SER A 97 -14.72 -13.05 -3.67
C SER A 97 -14.17 -12.93 -5.09
N SER A 98 -14.55 -11.89 -5.83
CA SER A 98 -14.03 -11.62 -7.18
C SER A 98 -12.56 -11.23 -7.14
N PHE A 99 -12.16 -10.42 -6.15
CA PHE A 99 -10.76 -10.00 -6.01
C PHE A 99 -9.86 -11.13 -5.51
N ARG A 100 -10.40 -12.11 -4.78
CA ARG A 100 -9.67 -13.30 -4.34
C ARG A 100 -8.96 -14.01 -5.49
N GLN A 101 -9.63 -14.21 -6.62
CA GLN A 101 -9.04 -14.88 -7.79
C GLN A 101 -7.93 -14.04 -8.42
N PHE A 102 -8.13 -12.73 -8.51
CA PHE A 102 -7.12 -11.80 -8.98
C PHE A 102 -5.87 -11.83 -8.07
N LEU A 103 -6.06 -11.70 -6.76
CA LEU A 103 -4.99 -11.71 -5.78
C LEU A 103 -4.20 -13.03 -5.76
N ALA A 104 -4.84 -14.16 -6.07
CA ALA A 104 -4.18 -15.46 -6.20
C ALA A 104 -3.11 -15.46 -7.32
N HIS A 105 -3.27 -14.65 -8.37
CA HIS A 105 -2.35 -14.57 -9.50
C HIS A 105 -1.31 -13.44 -9.40
N VAL A 106 -1.45 -12.52 -8.43
CA VAL A 106 -0.45 -11.48 -8.17
C VAL A 106 0.82 -12.11 -7.59
N PRO A 107 2.03 -11.93 -8.18
CA PRO A 107 3.26 -12.45 -7.57
C PRO A 107 3.48 -11.90 -6.15
N SER A 108 3.68 -12.77 -5.15
CA SER A 108 3.80 -12.33 -3.74
C SER A 108 4.97 -11.37 -3.52
N TYR A 109 6.06 -11.52 -4.27
CA TYR A 109 7.21 -10.64 -4.18
C TYR A 109 6.90 -9.20 -4.62
N TRP A 110 5.93 -8.98 -5.52
CA TRP A 110 5.51 -7.62 -5.93
C TRP A 110 4.92 -6.84 -4.76
N LEU A 111 4.08 -7.51 -3.95
CA LEU A 111 3.39 -6.89 -2.82
C LEU A 111 4.38 -6.43 -1.74
N ILE A 112 5.47 -7.16 -1.54
CA ILE A 112 6.54 -6.77 -0.60
C ILE A 112 7.45 -5.74 -1.25
N MET A 113 7.99 -6.01 -2.44
CA MET A 113 8.98 -5.16 -3.11
C MET A 113 8.49 -3.73 -3.32
N LEU A 114 7.21 -3.56 -3.69
CA LEU A 114 6.67 -2.23 -3.97
C LEU A 114 6.67 -1.32 -2.72
N GLN A 115 6.72 -1.83 -1.50
CA GLN A 115 6.83 -1.03 -0.28
C GLN A 115 8.11 -0.16 -0.24
N VAL A 116 9.09 -0.40 -1.12
CA VAL A 116 10.28 0.46 -1.29
C VAL A 116 9.93 1.91 -1.63
N PHE A 117 8.74 2.19 -2.20
CA PHE A 117 8.31 3.56 -2.50
C PHE A 117 8.29 4.47 -1.26
N ARG A 118 8.28 3.89 -0.06
CA ARG A 118 8.25 4.63 1.19
C ARG A 118 9.57 5.34 1.47
N VAL A 119 10.70 4.81 1.01
CA VAL A 119 12.01 5.47 1.17
C VAL A 119 12.01 6.89 0.57
N PRO A 120 11.59 7.11 -0.69
CA PRO A 120 11.49 8.47 -1.21
C PRO A 120 10.42 9.32 -0.50
N VAL A 121 9.30 8.75 -0.04
CA VAL A 121 8.31 9.49 0.78
C VAL A 121 8.96 10.07 2.04
N GLU A 122 9.72 9.25 2.76
CA GLU A 122 10.41 9.64 3.98
C GLU A 122 11.47 10.71 3.73
N ILE A 123 12.19 10.62 2.61
CA ILE A 123 13.11 11.66 2.17
C ILE A 123 12.34 12.96 1.89
N PHE A 124 11.19 12.93 1.22
CA PHE A 124 10.41 14.14 0.95
C PHE A 124 9.86 14.79 2.22
N LEU A 125 9.45 14.00 3.21
CA LEU A 125 9.03 14.50 4.52
C LEU A 125 10.19 15.15 5.27
N TRP A 126 11.37 14.54 5.24
CA TRP A 126 12.58 15.10 5.82
C TRP A 126 13.02 16.40 5.14
N LEU A 127 12.94 16.49 3.81
CA LEU A 127 13.20 17.72 3.07
C LEU A 127 12.23 18.86 3.46
N GLN A 128 10.95 18.54 3.69
CA GLN A 128 9.98 19.53 4.19
C GLN A 128 10.31 19.97 5.62
N PHE A 129 10.82 19.07 6.47
CA PHE A 129 11.28 19.41 7.82
C PHE A 129 12.51 20.32 7.80
N ILE A 130 13.52 20.03 6.98
CA ILE A 130 14.68 20.91 6.80
C ILE A 130 14.26 22.29 6.29
N ALA A 131 13.23 22.35 5.45
CA ALA A 131 12.66 23.61 4.99
C ALA A 131 11.84 24.35 6.07
N GLY A 132 11.66 23.78 7.26
CA GLY A 132 10.89 24.36 8.36
C GLY A 132 9.37 24.29 8.18
N LEU A 133 8.88 23.39 7.31
CA LEU A 133 7.47 23.33 6.90
C LEU A 133 6.71 22.09 7.41
N THR A 134 7.41 21.13 8.00
CA THR A 134 6.83 19.89 8.55
C THR A 134 7.44 19.62 9.91
N PRO A 135 6.66 19.20 10.92
CA PRO A 135 7.21 18.97 12.25
C PRO A 135 8.08 17.72 12.32
N VAL A 136 9.07 17.72 13.21
CA VAL A 136 10.07 16.65 13.34
C VAL A 136 9.45 15.25 13.53
N GLN A 137 8.33 15.14 14.27
CA GLN A 137 7.68 13.85 14.51
C GLN A 137 7.16 13.16 13.23
N MET A 138 6.96 13.90 12.13
CA MET A 138 6.58 13.36 10.82
C MET A 138 7.75 12.73 10.07
N THR A 139 8.97 12.87 10.56
CA THR A 139 10.20 12.37 9.92
C THR A 139 10.80 11.19 10.68
N PHE A 140 11.76 10.52 10.05
CA PHE A 140 12.52 9.44 10.65
C PHE A 140 13.46 9.88 11.78
N GLU A 141 13.75 11.18 11.92
CA GLU A 141 14.45 11.73 13.10
C GLU A 141 13.53 11.79 14.32
N GLY A 142 12.22 11.81 14.10
CA GLY A 142 11.20 11.79 15.14
C GLY A 142 10.58 10.40 15.31
N ARG A 143 9.30 10.29 14.93
CA ARG A 143 8.48 9.10 15.18
C ARG A 143 8.19 8.29 13.92
N ASN A 144 8.60 8.75 12.74
CA ASN A 144 8.29 8.08 11.48
C ASN A 144 9.39 7.07 11.08
N TRP A 145 9.37 5.90 11.69
CA TRP A 145 10.34 4.85 11.35
C TRP A 145 9.94 4.02 10.13
N ASP A 146 8.99 4.50 9.36
CA ASP A 146 8.45 3.73 8.25
C ASP A 146 9.43 3.60 7.07
N VAL A 147 10.49 4.41 7.08
CA VAL A 147 11.68 4.20 6.24
C VAL A 147 12.25 2.79 6.37
N LEU A 148 12.15 2.15 7.55
CA LEU A 148 12.63 0.78 7.77
C LEU A 148 11.84 -0.24 6.96
N THR A 149 10.52 -0.07 6.84
CA THR A 149 9.68 -0.93 5.99
C THR A 149 10.13 -0.78 4.53
N GLY A 150 10.33 0.44 4.07
CA GLY A 150 10.76 0.71 2.70
C GLY A 150 12.16 0.14 2.39
N LEU A 151 13.13 0.37 3.26
CA LEU A 151 14.52 -0.08 3.07
C LEU A 151 14.64 -1.61 3.11
N THR A 152 13.90 -2.27 4.01
CA THR A 152 13.98 -3.73 4.15
C THR A 152 13.15 -4.49 3.12
N ALA A 153 12.22 -3.83 2.41
CA ALA A 153 11.32 -4.47 1.45
C ALA A 153 12.04 -5.31 0.37
N PRO A 154 13.09 -4.83 -0.33
CA PRO A 154 13.77 -5.65 -1.33
C PRO A 154 14.45 -6.88 -0.76
N VAL A 155 15.11 -6.72 0.40
CA VAL A 155 15.80 -7.80 1.11
C VAL A 155 14.79 -8.86 1.55
N VAL A 156 13.67 -8.44 2.12
CA VAL A 156 12.62 -9.35 2.60
C VAL A 156 11.88 -10.01 1.44
N ALA A 157 11.62 -9.29 0.34
CA ALA A 157 11.02 -9.87 -0.85
C ALA A 157 11.90 -11.00 -1.41
N TRP A 158 13.21 -10.77 -1.51
CA TRP A 158 14.18 -11.78 -1.94
C TRP A 158 14.33 -12.91 -0.93
N LEU A 159 14.40 -12.61 0.37
CA LEU A 159 14.52 -13.63 1.42
C LEU A 159 13.32 -14.59 1.42
N CYS A 160 12.10 -14.04 1.32
CA CYS A 160 10.87 -14.80 1.40
C CYS A 160 10.54 -15.57 0.13
N TYR A 161 10.79 -14.98 -1.04
CA TYR A 161 10.29 -15.46 -2.34
C TYR A 161 11.36 -15.59 -3.44
N GLY A 162 12.63 -15.28 -3.14
CA GLY A 162 13.75 -15.48 -4.07
C GLY A 162 14.14 -16.95 -4.19
N ARG A 163 14.66 -17.34 -5.36
CA ARG A 163 15.16 -18.70 -5.65
C ARG A 163 14.15 -19.82 -5.29
N GLY A 164 12.85 -19.58 -5.51
CA GLY A 164 11.80 -20.57 -5.24
C GLY A 164 11.45 -20.77 -3.76
N ARG A 165 11.98 -19.94 -2.85
CA ARG A 165 11.62 -19.98 -1.43
C ARG A 165 10.17 -19.51 -1.20
N ASN A 166 9.60 -19.91 -0.06
CA ASN A 166 8.26 -19.46 0.36
C ASN A 166 8.18 -19.35 1.89
N LEU A 167 8.92 -18.40 2.47
CA LEU A 167 9.00 -18.20 3.91
C LEU A 167 7.80 -17.40 4.45
N LYS A 168 6.61 -18.03 4.44
CA LYS A 168 5.34 -17.39 4.83
C LYS A 168 5.39 -16.76 6.23
N GLY A 169 6.01 -17.42 7.21
CA GLY A 169 6.13 -16.90 8.58
C GLY A 169 6.89 -15.58 8.65
N VAL A 170 8.04 -15.48 7.98
CA VAL A 170 8.84 -14.25 7.89
C VAL A 170 8.05 -13.15 7.20
N ALA A 171 7.36 -13.47 6.09
CA ALA A 171 6.52 -12.52 5.39
C ALA A 171 5.36 -12.00 6.27
N ILE A 172 4.71 -12.86 7.07
CA ILE A 172 3.64 -12.44 8.00
C ILE A 172 4.21 -11.47 9.04
N VAL A 173 5.27 -11.85 9.75
CA VAL A 173 5.89 -11.01 10.78
C VAL A 173 6.29 -9.65 10.21
N TRP A 174 6.91 -9.63 9.02
CA TRP A 174 7.32 -8.39 8.37
C TRP A 174 6.13 -7.50 7.97
N ASN A 175 5.04 -8.08 7.46
CA ASN A 175 3.84 -7.30 7.14
C ASN A 175 3.18 -6.71 8.40
N ILE A 176 3.13 -7.46 9.50
CA ILE A 176 2.59 -6.96 10.78
C ILE A 176 3.48 -5.84 11.34
N PHE A 177 4.80 -6.01 11.25
CA PHE A 177 5.76 -4.97 11.61
C PHE A 177 5.55 -3.69 10.80
N GLY A 178 5.49 -3.80 9.46
CA GLY A 178 5.24 -2.65 8.58
C GLY A 178 3.88 -1.97 8.81
N LEU A 179 2.81 -2.75 9.07
CA LEU A 179 1.50 -2.19 9.44
C LEU A 179 1.53 -1.45 10.78
N THR A 180 2.32 -1.93 11.74
CA THR A 180 2.46 -1.29 13.05
C THR A 180 3.18 0.05 12.92
N LEU A 181 4.26 0.10 12.14
CA LEU A 181 4.94 1.36 11.82
C LEU A 181 4.03 2.34 11.08
N LEU A 182 3.28 1.83 10.09
CA LEU A 182 2.34 2.63 9.32
C LEU A 182 1.23 3.21 10.20
N LEU A 183 0.67 2.41 11.11
CA LEU A 183 -0.33 2.88 12.07
C LEU A 183 0.25 3.95 13.00
N ASN A 184 1.50 3.79 13.47
CA ASN A 184 2.16 4.78 14.31
C ASN A 184 2.34 6.13 13.58
N ILE A 185 2.77 6.13 12.31
CA ILE A 185 2.91 7.39 11.57
C ILE A 185 1.56 8.00 11.19
N VAL A 186 0.55 7.21 10.83
CA VAL A 186 -0.81 7.73 10.55
C VAL A 186 -1.40 8.37 11.82
N ALA A 187 -1.27 7.71 12.97
CA ALA A 187 -1.70 8.29 14.25
C ALA A 187 -0.91 9.58 14.55
N THR A 188 0.41 9.56 14.40
CA THR A 188 1.26 10.75 14.61
C THR A 188 0.86 11.90 13.67
N ALA A 189 0.51 11.62 12.42
CA ALA A 189 0.07 12.60 11.44
C ALA A 189 -1.27 13.25 11.84
N ILE A 190 -2.24 12.44 12.26
CA ILE A 190 -3.53 12.94 12.76
C ILE A 190 -3.32 13.82 13.99
N LEU A 191 -2.52 13.36 14.95
CA LEU A 191 -2.23 14.08 16.19
C LEU A 191 -1.33 15.32 16.00
N SER A 192 -0.68 15.46 14.83
CA SER A 192 0.14 16.64 14.46
C SER A 192 -0.60 17.62 13.56
N THR A 193 -1.74 17.23 12.99
CA THR A 193 -2.59 18.08 12.15
C THR A 193 -3.33 19.08 13.05
N PRO A 194 -3.52 20.36 12.67
CA PRO A 194 -4.22 21.36 13.49
C PRO A 194 -5.74 21.17 13.49
N SER A 195 -6.16 19.95 13.82
CA SER A 195 -7.54 19.55 14.04
C SER A 195 -7.86 19.56 15.55
N PRO A 196 -9.13 19.41 15.95
CA PRO A 196 -9.51 19.24 17.36
C PRO A 196 -8.81 18.07 18.07
N PHE A 197 -8.22 17.13 17.32
CA PHE A 197 -7.47 15.99 17.85
C PHE A 197 -5.95 16.25 17.98
N ARG A 198 -5.46 17.48 17.72
CA ARG A 198 -4.03 17.80 17.81
C ARG A 198 -3.54 17.60 19.24
N VAL A 199 -2.46 16.82 19.38
CA VAL A 199 -1.74 16.61 20.65
C VAL A 199 -0.31 17.14 20.56
N PHE A 200 0.33 17.04 19.39
CA PHE A 200 1.67 17.58 19.18
C PHE A 200 1.59 19.08 18.89
N MET A 201 1.86 19.89 19.92
CA MET A 201 1.76 21.36 19.88
C MET A 201 3.06 22.07 19.44
N ASN A 202 4.11 21.32 19.11
CA ASN A 202 5.29 21.90 18.49
C ASN A 202 4.97 22.39 17.07
N GLU A 203 5.66 23.44 16.65
CA GLU A 203 5.53 24.02 15.31
C GLU A 203 6.63 23.51 14.37
N PRO A 204 6.39 23.48 13.05
CA PRO A 204 5.12 23.79 12.39
C PRO A 204 4.07 22.65 12.56
N ALA A 205 2.79 22.96 12.52
CA ALA A 205 1.73 21.94 12.44
C ALA A 205 1.76 21.14 11.11
N ASN A 206 1.22 19.91 11.10
CA ASN A 206 1.14 19.07 9.89
C ASN A 206 -0.01 19.51 8.96
N THR A 207 0.15 20.65 8.28
CA THR A 207 -0.87 21.21 7.37
C THR A 207 -0.66 20.83 5.91
N LEU A 208 0.59 20.54 5.51
CA LEU A 208 0.94 20.30 4.10
C LEU A 208 0.20 19.10 3.49
N VAL A 209 -0.21 18.12 4.30
CA VAL A 209 -1.01 16.96 3.84
C VAL A 209 -2.34 17.34 3.18
N ALA A 210 -2.82 18.57 3.36
CA ALA A 210 -4.02 19.10 2.69
C ALA A 210 -3.72 19.87 1.39
N GLN A 211 -2.45 20.10 1.05
CA GLN A 211 -2.02 20.96 -0.05
C GLN A 211 -1.52 20.17 -1.26
N PHE A 212 -1.72 20.70 -2.46
CA PHE A 212 -1.19 20.09 -3.67
C PHE A 212 0.33 20.35 -3.81
N PRO A 213 1.17 19.33 -4.15
CA PRO A 213 0.84 17.93 -4.44
C PRO A 213 0.98 16.96 -3.25
N ILE A 214 1.29 17.45 -2.05
CA ILE A 214 1.52 16.62 -0.85
C ILE A 214 0.25 15.83 -0.46
N VAL A 215 -0.95 16.30 -0.86
CA VAL A 215 -2.23 15.59 -0.73
C VAL A 215 -2.20 14.16 -1.30
N PHE A 216 -1.30 13.85 -2.24
CA PHE A 216 -1.12 12.49 -2.75
C PHE A 216 -0.62 11.51 -1.70
N LEU A 217 0.03 11.99 -0.63
CA LEU A 217 0.45 11.16 0.49
C LEU A 217 -0.76 10.49 1.16
N PRO A 218 -1.72 11.22 1.77
CA PRO A 218 -2.91 10.60 2.36
C PRO A 218 -3.90 10.04 1.32
N ALA A 219 -3.96 10.59 0.10
CA ALA A 219 -4.95 10.16 -0.90
C ALA A 219 -4.55 8.88 -1.66
N VAL A 220 -3.25 8.63 -1.84
CA VAL A 220 -2.76 7.55 -2.73
C VAL A 220 -1.69 6.70 -2.05
N LEU A 221 -0.60 7.31 -1.58
CA LEU A 221 0.59 6.58 -1.15
C LEU A 221 0.39 5.84 0.18
N VAL A 222 -0.24 6.47 1.18
CA VAL A 222 -0.60 5.81 2.45
C VAL A 222 -1.60 4.66 2.23
N PRO A 223 -2.71 4.85 1.47
CA PRO A 223 -3.59 3.73 1.13
C PRO A 223 -2.88 2.61 0.35
N LEU A 224 -1.99 2.93 -0.60
CA LEU A 224 -1.20 1.93 -1.31
C LEU A 224 -0.36 1.08 -0.34
N ALA A 225 0.30 1.73 0.63
CA ALA A 225 1.05 1.07 1.69
C ALA A 225 0.19 0.07 2.50
N TYR A 226 -1.03 0.46 2.88
CA TYR A 226 -2.00 -0.44 3.52
C TYR A 226 -2.40 -1.59 2.59
N ALA A 227 -2.76 -1.28 1.35
CA ALA A 227 -3.20 -2.26 0.37
C ALA A 227 -2.17 -3.37 0.17
N LEU A 228 -0.89 -3.00 0.01
CA LEU A 228 0.19 -3.95 -0.20
C LEU A 228 0.37 -4.92 0.97
N HIS A 229 0.32 -4.43 2.22
CA HIS A 229 0.40 -5.29 3.40
C HIS A 229 -0.83 -6.20 3.55
N LEU A 230 -2.03 -5.63 3.45
CA LEU A 230 -3.29 -6.36 3.61
C LEU A 230 -3.47 -7.42 2.53
N PHE A 231 -3.14 -7.10 1.28
CA PHE A 231 -3.18 -8.04 0.17
C PHE A 231 -2.12 -9.13 0.32
N SER A 232 -0.91 -8.80 0.79
CA SER A 232 0.16 -9.77 1.06
C SER A 232 -0.28 -10.79 2.12
N LEU A 233 -0.78 -10.31 3.26
CA LEU A 233 -1.31 -11.15 4.33
C LEU A 233 -2.50 -12.00 3.84
N ARG A 234 -3.48 -11.38 3.18
CA ARG A 234 -4.65 -12.07 2.67
C ARG A 234 -4.27 -13.20 1.72
N LYS A 235 -3.34 -12.96 0.80
CA LYS A 235 -2.82 -13.98 -0.12
C LYS A 235 -2.17 -15.14 0.62
N ILE A 236 -1.35 -14.86 1.64
CA ILE A 236 -0.70 -15.89 2.46
C ILE A 236 -1.75 -16.76 3.15
N PHE A 237 -2.74 -16.17 3.82
CA PHE A 237 -3.79 -16.91 4.52
C PHE A 237 -4.68 -17.73 3.60
N LEU A 238 -4.96 -17.25 2.39
CA LEU A 238 -5.70 -17.99 1.38
C LEU A 238 -4.95 -19.24 0.89
N SER A 239 -3.62 -19.18 0.82
CA SER A 239 -2.77 -20.29 0.36
C SER A 239 -2.56 -21.38 1.41
N SER A 240 -2.72 -21.06 2.70
CA SER A 240 -2.50 -22.03 3.79
C SER A 240 -3.70 -22.94 4.02
N GLY A 241 -4.91 -22.52 3.62
CA GLY A 241 -6.15 -23.31 3.75
C GLY A 241 -6.30 -24.47 2.76
N THR A 242 -5.45 -24.58 1.74
CA THR A 242 -5.53 -25.64 0.71
C THR A 242 -4.67 -26.87 1.03
N THR A 243 -3.72 -26.76 1.96
CA THR A 243 -2.75 -27.84 2.27
C THR A 243 -3.27 -28.92 3.23
N ALA A 244 -4.49 -28.80 3.76
CA ALA A 244 -5.07 -29.77 4.70
C ALA A 244 -5.91 -30.89 4.05
N ALA A 245 -6.01 -30.93 2.72
CA ALA A 245 -6.89 -31.85 1.99
C ALA A 245 -6.16 -32.78 0.99
N SER A 246 -4.95 -33.22 1.32
CA SER A 246 -4.26 -34.27 0.55
C SER A 246 -3.61 -35.29 1.47
N THR A 247 -4.43 -36.12 2.11
CA THR A 247 -3.97 -37.42 2.61
C THR A 247 -3.87 -38.35 1.40
N PRO A 248 -2.73 -39.01 1.15
CA PRO A 248 -2.63 -39.99 0.08
C PRO A 248 -3.52 -41.19 0.44
N VAL A 249 -4.44 -41.54 -0.46
CA VAL A 249 -5.13 -42.83 -0.41
C VAL A 249 -4.08 -43.90 -0.65
N HIS A 250 -3.63 -44.56 0.42
CA HIS A 250 -2.95 -45.84 0.31
C HIS A 250 -3.97 -46.85 -0.21
N ALA A 251 -3.95 -47.11 -1.52
CA ALA A 251 -4.57 -48.27 -2.10
C ALA A 251 -3.81 -49.51 -1.62
N ALA A 252 -4.31 -50.17 -0.57
CA ALA A 252 -3.86 -51.50 -0.19
C ALA A 252 -4.53 -52.51 -1.13
N VAL A 253 -3.69 -53.07 -1.99
CA VAL A 253 -3.94 -54.17 -2.92
C VAL A 253 -4.47 -55.39 -2.16
N THR A 254 -5.62 -55.92 -2.58
CA THR A 254 -6.07 -57.28 -2.25
C THR A 254 -5.43 -58.27 -3.22
N PRO A 255 -4.81 -59.38 -2.76
CA PRO A 255 -4.50 -60.49 -3.63
C PRO A 255 -5.66 -61.49 -3.61
N SER A 256 -6.40 -61.57 -4.73
CA SER A 256 -7.21 -62.74 -5.07
C SER A 256 -6.28 -63.82 -5.63
N GLY A 257 -6.29 -65.01 -5.04
CA GLY A 257 -5.49 -66.13 -5.54
C GLY A 257 -5.81 -67.42 -4.79
N SER A 258 -6.97 -68.00 -5.07
CA SER A 258 -7.34 -69.37 -4.72
C SER A 258 -6.56 -70.36 -5.59
N SER A 259 -5.77 -71.23 -4.97
CA SER A 259 -5.28 -72.47 -5.55
C SER A 259 -5.85 -73.63 -4.73
N GLY A 260 -6.60 -74.52 -5.40
CA GLY A 260 -7.17 -75.72 -4.78
C GLY A 260 -6.11 -76.77 -4.44
N VAL A 261 -6.38 -77.51 -3.38
CA VAL A 261 -6.64 -78.97 -3.31
C VAL A 261 -7.51 -79.18 -2.07
#